data_AF-A0A5H2Y630-F1
#
_entry.id   AF-A0A5H2Y630-F1
#
_cell.length_a   1.000
_cell.length_b   1.000
_cell.length_c   1.000
_cell.angle_alpha   90.00
_cell.angle_beta   90.00
_cell.angle_gamma   90.00
#
_symmetry.space_group_name_H-M   'P 1'
#
loop_
_entity.id
_entity.type
_entity.pdbx_description
1 polymer ?
#
loop_
_entity_poly.entity_id
_entity_poly.type
_entity_poly.pdbx_seq_one_letter_code
_entity_poly.pdbx_strand_id
1 'polypeptide(L)' 'MKQTLKAGIYQHYKGPKYRVHHVAKHSETGENMVVYQTLYGDFDFWVRPLDMFNEHVQFNGELVPRFKFISTD' A
#
# COMPACT_ATOMS: atom_id res chain seq x y z
N MET A 1 -4.80 11.85 -14.44
CA MET A 1 -3.84 10.79 -14.84
C MET A 1 -4.17 9.55 -14.03
N LYS A 2 -4.25 8.35 -14.63
CA LYS A 2 -4.46 7.11 -13.87
C LYS A 2 -3.24 6.91 -12.96
N GLN A 3 -3.44 7.03 -11.65
CA GLN A 3 -2.36 6.82 -10.68
C GLN A 3 -2.12 5.31 -10.59
N THR A 4 -1.17 4.81 -11.38
CA THR A 4 -0.80 3.40 -11.42
C THR A 4 0.17 3.09 -10.29
N LEU A 5 -0.32 2.42 -9.24
CA LEU A 5 0.52 1.80 -8.23
C LEU A 5 1.14 0.53 -8.81
N LYS A 6 2.44 0.33 -8.56
CA LYS A 6 3.16 -0.85 -9.04
C LYS A 6 2.80 -2.06 -8.16
N ALA A 7 2.55 -3.21 -8.78
CA ALA A 7 2.46 -4.46 -8.02
C ALA A 7 3.85 -4.89 -7.53
N GLY A 8 3.91 -5.56 -6.39
CA GLY A 8 5.16 -6.05 -5.79
C GLY A 8 5.22 -5.84 -4.29
N ILE A 9 6.42 -5.88 -3.74
CA ILE A 9 6.65 -5.84 -2.30
C ILE A 9 6.81 -4.40 -1.82
N TYR A 10 6.03 -4.05 -0.80
CA TYR A 10 6.08 -2.77 -0.10
C TYR A 10 6.39 -2.99 1.38
N GLN A 11 7.13 -2.07 1.98
CA GLN A 11 7.38 -2.05 3.42
C GLN A 11 6.65 -0.87 4.06
N HIS A 12 5.85 -1.15 5.07
CA HIS A 12 5.24 -0.10 5.87
C HIS A 12 6.32 0.58 6.72
N TYR A 13 6.19 1.88 6.97
CA TYR A 13 7.17 2.65 7.75
C TYR A 13 7.45 2.07 9.16
N LYS A 14 6.50 1.29 9.72
CA LYS A 14 6.68 0.57 10.99
C LYS A 14 7.47 -0.74 10.90
N GLY A 15 7.87 -1.17 9.71
CA GLY A 15 8.70 -2.37 9.50
C GLY A 15 8.05 -3.52 8.72
N PRO A 16 6.78 -3.92 8.95
CA PRO A 16 6.20 -5.07 8.27
C PRO A 16 6.13 -4.91 6.75
N LYS A 17 6.24 -6.05 6.04
CA LYS A 17 6.18 -6.13 4.58
C LYS A 17 4.85 -6.66 4.09
N TYR A 18 4.47 -6.19 2.91
CA TYR A 18 3.21 -6.47 2.27
C TYR A 18 3.41 -6.66 0.76
N ARG A 19 2.58 -7.48 0.13
CA ARG A 19 2.49 -7.59 -1.33
C ARG A 19 1.31 -6.79 -1.84
N VAL A 20 1.54 -5.82 -2.71
CA VAL A 20 0.49 -5.14 -3.46
C VAL A 20 0.18 -5.96 -4.70
N HIS A 21 -1.10 -6.31 -4.87
CA HIS A 21 -1.58 -7.08 -6.01
C HIS A 21 -2.16 -6.16 -7.07
N HIS A 22 -3.17 -5.37 -6.72
CA HIS A 22 -3.93 -4.54 -7.65
C HIS A 22 -4.43 -3.25 -7.00
N VAL A 23 -4.83 -2.30 -7.85
CA VAL A 23 -5.71 -1.19 -7.46
C VAL A 23 -7.11 -1.52 -7.98
N ALA A 24 -8.07 -1.64 -7.07
CA ALA A 24 -9.48 -1.84 -7.37
C ALA A 24 -10.25 -0.51 -7.23
N LYS A 25 -11.51 -0.49 -7.70
CA LYS A 25 -12.44 0.61 -7.42
C LYS A 25 -13.47 0.15 -6.41
N HIS A 26 -13.71 0.98 -5.40
CA HIS A 26 -14.84 0.82 -4.50
C HIS A 26 -16.13 1.03 -5.29
N SER A 27 -17.06 0.07 -5.24
CA SER A 27 -18.27 0.07 -6.09
C SER A 27 -19.22 1.23 -5.80
N GLU A 28 -19.36 1.58 -4.53
CA GLU A 28 -20.30 2.55 -4.00
C GLU A 28 -19.77 3.98 -4.11
N THR A 29 -18.47 4.19 -3.87
CA THR A 29 -17.85 5.53 -3.86
C THR A 29 -17.05 5.84 -5.12
N GLY A 30 -16.65 4.82 -5.87
CA GLY A 30 -15.76 4.94 -7.03
C GLY A 30 -14.29 5.18 -6.66
N GLU A 31 -13.94 5.22 -5.37
CA GLU A 31 -12.59 5.48 -4.88
C GLU A 31 -11.62 4.36 -5.27
N ASN A 32 -10.39 4.72 -5.58
CA ASN A 32 -9.34 3.74 -5.86
C ASN A 32 -8.84 3.14 -4.55
N MET A 33 -8.81 1.82 -4.47
CA MET A 33 -8.42 1.04 -3.29
C MET A 33 -7.23 0.15 -3.65
N VAL A 34 -6.19 0.14 -2.83
CA VAL A 34 -5.07 -0.81 -2.94
C VAL A 34 -5.50 -2.12 -2.30
N VAL A 35 -5.43 -3.21 -3.06
CA VAL A 35 -5.58 -4.59 -2.57
C VAL A 35 -4.19 -5.13 -2.30
N TYR A 36 -3.89 -5.42 -1.04
CA TYR A 36 -2.58 -5.88 -0.61
C TYR A 36 -2.67 -6.95 0.46
N GLN A 37 -1.61 -7.74 0.61
CA GLN A 37 -1.56 -8.90 1.48
C GLN A 37 -0.43 -8.76 2.49
N THR A 38 -0.63 -9.15 3.75
CA THR A 38 0.46 -9.26 4.72
C THR A 38 1.44 -10.36 4.28
N LEU A 39 2.73 -10.17 4.53
CA LEU A 39 3.76 -11.21 4.34
C LEU A 39 4.23 -11.79 5.68
N TYR A 40 3.33 -11.79 6.65
CA TYR A 40 3.53 -12.24 8.03
C TYR A 40 2.19 -12.65 8.63
N GLY A 41 2.25 -13.39 9.74
CA GLY A 41 1.05 -13.91 10.40
C GLY A 41 0.26 -14.82 9.46
N ASP A 42 -1.05 -14.59 9.37
CA ASP A 42 -1.99 -15.42 8.59
C ASP A 42 -2.06 -15.04 7.09
N PHE A 43 -1.20 -14.13 6.62
CA PHE A 43 -1.14 -13.70 5.21
C PHE A 43 -2.48 -13.14 4.68
N ASP A 44 -3.20 -12.41 5.54
CA ASP A 44 -4.49 -11.80 5.23
C ASP A 44 -4.45 -10.76 4.11
N PHE A 45 -5.58 -10.60 3.43
CA PHE A 45 -5.81 -9.53 2.46
C PHE A 45 -6.48 -8.32 3.09
N TRP A 46 -5.98 -7.15 2.72
CA TRP A 46 -6.43 -5.85 3.20
C TRP A 46 -6.72 -4.92 2.02
N VAL A 47 -7.63 -3.97 2.24
CA VAL A 47 -7.92 -2.89 1.31
C VAL A 47 -7.73 -1.53 1.98
N ARG A 48 -7.17 -0.57 1.25
CA ARG A 48 -6.96 0.80 1.76
C ARG A 48 -7.10 1.81 0.62
N PRO A 49 -7.63 3.03 0.84
CA PRO A 49 -7.63 4.07 -0.18
C PRO A 49 -6.24 4.32 -0.75
N LEU A 50 -6.15 4.48 -2.08
CA LEU A 50 -4.91 4.67 -2.82
C LEU A 50 -4.15 5.91 -2.33
N ASP A 51 -4.86 6.99 -2.09
CA ASP A 51 -4.26 8.24 -1.60
C ASP A 51 -3.61 8.02 -0.24
N MET A 52 -4.34 7.39 0.69
CA MET A 52 -3.81 7.04 2.01
C MET A 52 -2.64 6.06 1.97
N PHE A 53 -2.56 5.21 0.95
CA PHE A 53 -1.45 4.28 0.77
C PHE A 53 -0.18 5.01 0.28
N ASN A 54 -0.34 5.99 -0.63
CA ASN A 54 0.75 6.79 -1.20
C ASN A 54 1.17 7.99 -0.33
N GLU A 55 0.46 8.24 0.77
CA GLU A 55 0.79 9.29 1.73
C GLU A 55 2.23 9.18 2.26
N HIS A 56 2.78 10.33 2.62
CA HIS A 56 3.95 10.40 3.48
C HIS A 56 3.53 10.67 4.92
N VAL A 57 4.32 10.19 5.88
CA VAL A 57 4.09 10.34 7.31
C VAL A 57 5.35 10.86 7.99
N GLN A 58 5.19 11.65 9.05
CA GLN A 58 6.30 12.00 9.93
C GLN A 58 6.66 10.80 10.82
N PHE A 59 7.89 10.33 10.73
CA PHE A 59 8.42 9.24 11.54
C PHE A 59 9.87 9.53 11.91
N ASN A 60 10.18 9.53 13.21
CA ASN A 60 11.50 9.87 13.73
C ASN A 60 12.07 11.22 13.24
N GLY A 61 11.21 12.22 13.06
CA GLY A 61 11.60 13.55 12.60
C GLY A 61 11.77 13.68 11.08
N GLU A 62 11.54 12.61 10.31
CA GLU A 62 11.63 12.60 8.86
C GLU A 62 10.28 12.31 8.19
N LEU A 63 10.05 12.97 7.05
CA LEU A 63 8.88 12.72 6.23
C LEU A 63 9.17 11.54 5.28
N VAL A 64 8.55 10.38 5.54
CA VAL A 64 8.80 9.13 4.80
C VAL A 64 7.54 8.59 4.15
N PRO A 65 7.62 7.82 3.05
CA PRO A 65 6.45 7.14 2.49
C PRO A 65 5.83 6.20 3.52
N ARG A 66 4.50 6.21 3.64
CA ARG A 66 3.78 5.27 4.51
C ARG A 66 4.08 3.83 4.12
N PHE A 67 4.09 3.56 2.81
CA PHE A 67 4.50 2.30 2.21
C PHE A 67 5.58 2.55 1.16
N LYS A 68 6.78 2.02 1.38
CA LYS A 68 7.91 2.13 0.46
C LYS A 68 7.99 0.90 -0.43
N PHE A 69 8.02 1.09 -1.75
CA PHE A 69 8.28 0.01 -2.71
C PHE A 69 9.69 -0.56 -2.51
N ILE A 70 9.81 -1.89 -2.50
CA ILE A 70 11.07 -2.61 -2.26
C ILE A 70 11.52 -3.37 -3.52
N SER A 71 10.64 -4.17 -4.10
CA SER A 71 10.96 -4.96 -5.29
C SER A 71 9.70 -5.34 -6.05
N THR A 72 9.85 -5.62 -7.34
CA THR A 72 8.94 -6.53 -8.03
C THR A 72 9.19 -7.93 -7.46
N ASP A 73 8.15 -8.76 -7.40
CA ASP A 73 8.39 -10.20 -7.32
C ASP A 73 9.25 -10.66 -8.51
#